data_AF-A0A6G1J116-F1
#
_entry.id   AF-A0A6G1J116-F1
#
_cell.length_a   1.000
_cell.length_b   1.000
_cell.length_c   1.000
_cell.angle_alpha   90.00
_cell.angle_beta   90.00
_cell.angle_gamma   90.00
#
_symmetry.space_group_name_H-M   'P 1'
#
loop_
_entity.id
_entity.type
_entity.pdbx_description
1 polymer ?
#
loop_
_entity_poly.entity_id
_entity_poly.type
_entity_poly.pdbx_seq_one_letter_code
_entity_poly.pdbx_strand_id
1 'polypeptide(L)'
;MRRVTTCAPIVSERYATDWMPDLPENFGNKTNTTVKFYEFGKGDVGCRATWWNRTTPLTTFCVSQYMKDYWQQAYTVEASTVYQDNQAASDFDPIPDFQVPNADVTLISIYNKASYTGENDDLLFNAKNPSSKSPVFRTATSDLAVLGCLEQYQTCNPVNGKCTELEGLYGVKKAVDQGDLELSPRQNASQFIMWKAAWSMALQWACEILADNVLLAQDWVFTGQSTTSSTLLSNQWEFEAYNLHNLSLAVFQRRIHEFASPEHFEIRPGNNSLEQIDRPTDPNLLNLCAVQKTRSSDHYSLSVLGMTIILGVGSLLILLDWVFIKQILWFRSFTHHRLAKQADWTASGTLQLHRMAMEARGVLGWNTRHYEAPVLVGNARVFRGVAAEGEPLYRVAGMSGSGVTEYKGAGGSYSVVGGEIGHEVGVTYDGVEPEKKC
;
A
#
# COMPACT_ATOMS: atom_id res chain seq x y z
N MET A 1 -18.82 -6.98 -14.37
CA MET A 1 -19.16 -7.86 -13.23
C MET A 1 -19.62 -7.00 -12.08
N ARG A 2 -20.69 -7.39 -11.40
CA ARG A 2 -21.21 -6.76 -10.19
C ARG A 2 -20.95 -7.71 -9.03
N ARG A 3 -20.52 -7.17 -7.89
CA ARG A 3 -20.35 -7.89 -6.63
C ARG A 3 -21.21 -7.23 -5.57
N VAL A 4 -21.87 -8.05 -4.74
CA VAL A 4 -22.58 -7.61 -3.54
C VAL A 4 -22.00 -8.37 -2.37
N THR A 5 -21.56 -7.63 -1.35
CA THR A 5 -21.08 -8.21 -0.09
C THR A 5 -22.02 -7.80 1.03
N THR A 6 -22.53 -8.75 1.80
CA THR A 6 -23.36 -8.49 2.99
C THR A 6 -22.70 -9.13 4.20
N CYS A 7 -22.26 -8.33 5.16
CA CYS A 7 -21.57 -8.84 6.36
C CYS A 7 -22.34 -8.51 7.63
N ALA A 8 -22.26 -9.40 8.62
CA ALA A 8 -22.81 -9.19 9.95
C ALA A 8 -21.95 -9.90 11.02
N PRO A 9 -21.76 -9.28 12.21
CA PRO A 9 -21.16 -9.96 13.34
C PRO A 9 -22.04 -11.14 13.79
N ILE A 10 -21.42 -12.29 13.99
CA ILE A 10 -22.08 -13.51 14.47
C ILE A 10 -21.84 -13.64 15.97
N VAL A 11 -22.89 -14.02 16.71
CA VAL A 11 -22.79 -14.39 18.13
C VAL A 11 -22.11 -15.77 18.22
N SER A 12 -20.78 -15.78 18.11
CA SER A 12 -19.94 -16.97 18.04
C SER A 12 -20.11 -17.93 19.22
N GLU A 13 -20.34 -17.38 20.42
CA GLU A 13 -20.57 -18.13 21.67
C GLU A 13 -21.78 -19.08 21.59
N ARG A 14 -22.75 -18.82 20.70
CA ARG A 14 -23.89 -19.75 20.47
C ARG A 14 -23.46 -21.06 19.82
N TYR A 15 -22.35 -21.04 19.08
CA TYR A 15 -21.80 -22.19 18.35
C TYR A 15 -20.51 -22.69 19.00
N ALA A 16 -20.18 -22.23 20.22
CA ALA A 16 -18.97 -22.62 20.90
C ALA A 16 -19.23 -23.79 21.86
N THR A 17 -18.27 -24.69 21.96
CA THR A 17 -18.28 -25.72 23.00
C THR A 17 -17.82 -25.14 24.34
N ASP A 18 -18.03 -25.89 25.42
CA ASP A 18 -17.27 -25.66 26.64
C ASP A 18 -15.77 -25.89 26.41
N TRP A 19 -14.93 -25.34 27.29
CA TRP A 19 -13.50 -25.58 27.28
C TRP A 19 -13.21 -27.06 27.56
N MET A 20 -12.64 -27.75 26.58
CA MET A 20 -12.26 -29.16 26.66
C MET A 20 -10.82 -29.28 27.17
N PRO A 21 -10.58 -29.92 28.33
CA PRO A 21 -9.24 -30.09 28.89
C PRO A 21 -8.48 -31.26 28.26
N ASP A 22 -7.17 -31.29 28.54
CA ASP A 22 -6.26 -32.42 28.28
C ASP A 22 -6.14 -32.84 26.79
N LEU A 23 -6.17 -31.87 25.87
CA LEU A 23 -5.99 -32.10 24.44
C LEU A 23 -4.54 -31.87 24.01
N PRO A 24 -3.95 -32.68 23.12
CA PRO A 24 -2.57 -32.49 22.68
C PRO A 24 -2.42 -31.17 21.90
N GLU A 25 -1.55 -30.28 22.37
CA GLU A 25 -1.24 -29.01 21.72
C GLU A 25 -0.35 -29.23 20.49
N ASN A 26 -0.74 -28.63 19.37
CA ASN A 26 0.01 -28.69 18.13
C ASN A 26 1.03 -27.53 18.00
N PHE A 27 0.84 -26.45 18.76
CA PHE A 27 1.76 -25.32 18.78
C PHE A 27 2.89 -25.50 19.81
N GLY A 28 4.12 -25.14 19.43
CA GLY A 28 5.28 -25.21 20.31
C GLY A 28 5.75 -26.65 20.61
N ASN A 29 6.66 -26.79 21.56
CA ASN A 29 7.39 -28.05 21.79
C ASN A 29 6.93 -28.82 23.05
N LYS A 30 5.70 -28.63 23.60
CA LYS A 30 5.15 -29.41 24.76
C LYS A 30 3.62 -29.33 25.02
N THR A 31 3.13 -30.45 25.58
CA THR A 31 2.00 -30.71 26.52
C THR A 31 0.55 -30.58 26.07
N ASN A 32 -0.35 -31.17 26.88
CA ASN A 32 -1.78 -31.00 26.71
C ASN A 32 -2.21 -29.56 27.05
N THR A 33 -3.28 -29.11 26.41
CA THR A 33 -3.86 -27.77 26.50
C THR A 33 -5.38 -27.89 26.68
N THR A 34 -6.02 -26.80 27.09
CA THR A 34 -7.47 -26.68 27.06
C THR A 34 -7.89 -25.95 25.79
N VAL A 35 -8.91 -26.43 25.09
CA VAL A 35 -9.36 -25.85 23.81
C VAL A 35 -10.86 -25.65 23.82
N LYS A 36 -11.27 -24.53 23.24
CA LYS A 36 -12.66 -24.22 22.94
C LYS A 36 -12.87 -24.31 21.44
N PHE A 37 -13.81 -25.14 21.00
CA PHE A 37 -14.14 -25.31 19.58
C PHE A 37 -15.31 -24.43 19.19
N TYR A 38 -15.31 -23.96 17.94
CA TYR A 38 -16.41 -23.22 17.35
C TYR A 38 -16.95 -24.00 16.16
N GLU A 39 -18.24 -24.34 16.26
CA GLU A 39 -18.90 -25.35 15.45
C GLU A 39 -19.80 -24.74 14.37
N PHE A 40 -19.17 -24.13 13.35
CA PHE A 40 -19.90 -23.57 12.20
C PHE A 40 -20.09 -24.58 11.06
N GLY A 41 -19.46 -25.74 11.16
CA GLY A 41 -19.46 -26.77 10.12
C GLY A 41 -18.15 -27.55 10.08
N LYS A 42 -18.17 -28.71 9.42
CA LYS A 42 -17.01 -29.61 9.35
C LYS A 42 -15.91 -29.00 8.47
N GLY A 43 -14.87 -28.43 9.07
CA GLY A 43 -13.72 -27.89 8.35
C GLY A 43 -12.74 -28.96 7.85
N ASP A 44 -12.06 -28.66 6.75
CA ASP A 44 -10.99 -29.50 6.19
C ASP A 44 -9.77 -29.57 7.13
N VAL A 45 -9.43 -28.43 7.73
CA VAL A 45 -8.33 -28.31 8.71
C VAL A 45 -8.83 -28.50 10.15
N GLY A 46 -10.09 -28.14 10.42
CA GLY A 46 -10.69 -28.20 11.75
C GLY A 46 -10.04 -27.21 12.73
N CYS A 47 -9.20 -27.70 13.65
CA CYS A 47 -8.54 -26.87 14.66
C CYS A 47 -7.03 -26.95 14.52
N ARG A 48 -6.37 -25.82 14.22
CA ARG A 48 -4.90 -25.77 14.09
C ARG A 48 -4.15 -25.97 15.41
N ALA A 49 -4.79 -25.67 16.54
CA ALA A 49 -4.19 -25.79 17.87
C ALA A 49 -4.09 -27.23 18.39
N THR A 50 -4.80 -28.18 17.78
CA THR A 50 -4.78 -29.59 18.18
C THR A 50 -4.55 -30.50 16.98
N TRP A 51 -4.30 -31.77 17.22
CA TRP A 51 -4.27 -32.75 16.12
C TRP A 51 -5.67 -32.97 15.54
N TRP A 52 -5.74 -33.18 14.23
CA TRP A 52 -6.95 -33.30 13.41
C TRP A 52 -7.93 -34.40 13.87
N ASN A 53 -7.48 -35.38 14.66
CA ASN A 53 -8.31 -36.46 15.20
C ASN A 53 -8.91 -36.16 16.58
N ARG A 54 -8.69 -34.95 17.12
CA ARG A 54 -9.17 -34.51 18.44
C ARG A 54 -10.06 -33.26 18.37
N THR A 55 -10.81 -33.14 17.29
CA THR A 55 -11.81 -32.10 17.06
C THR A 55 -13.22 -32.68 17.14
N THR A 56 -14.23 -31.82 17.21
CA THR A 56 -15.61 -32.23 17.07
C THR A 56 -15.97 -32.42 15.58
N PRO A 57 -17.05 -33.16 15.26
CA PRO A 57 -17.46 -33.36 13.85
C PRO A 57 -17.81 -32.07 13.10
N LEU A 58 -18.09 -30.99 13.82
CA LEU A 58 -18.53 -29.69 13.27
C LEU A 58 -17.52 -28.57 13.52
N THR A 59 -16.30 -28.88 13.97
CA THR A 59 -15.28 -27.85 14.25
C THR A 59 -14.85 -27.12 12.98
N THR A 60 -14.96 -25.79 13.00
CA THR A 60 -14.44 -24.89 11.94
C THR A 60 -13.28 -24.05 12.46
N PHE A 61 -13.40 -23.50 13.68
CA PHE A 61 -12.34 -22.73 14.33
C PHE A 61 -12.12 -23.22 15.76
N CYS A 62 -11.02 -22.80 16.36
CA CYS A 62 -10.76 -23.08 17.78
C CYS A 62 -9.88 -22.01 18.42
N VAL A 63 -9.96 -21.95 19.75
CA VAL A 63 -9.04 -21.16 20.58
C VAL A 63 -8.47 -22.08 21.65
N SER A 64 -7.15 -22.18 21.74
CA SER A 64 -6.47 -22.90 22.82
C SER A 64 -5.93 -21.94 23.89
N GLN A 65 -5.72 -22.48 25.08
CA GLN A 65 -5.09 -21.72 26.16
C GLN A 65 -3.65 -21.31 25.81
N TYR A 66 -2.94 -22.13 25.03
CA TYR A 66 -1.63 -21.76 24.50
C TYR A 66 -1.69 -20.49 23.65
N MET A 67 -2.68 -20.36 22.76
CA MET A 67 -2.88 -19.13 21.98
C MET A 67 -3.08 -17.93 22.92
N LYS A 68 -3.91 -18.09 23.96
CA LYS A 68 -4.16 -17.05 24.97
C LYS A 68 -2.91 -16.64 25.73
N ASP A 69 -2.05 -17.57 26.07
CA ASP A 69 -0.87 -17.30 26.90
C ASP A 69 0.30 -16.76 26.06
N TYR A 70 0.57 -17.34 24.89
CA TYR A 70 1.83 -17.15 24.17
C TYR A 70 1.78 -16.27 22.92
N TRP A 71 0.62 -16.10 22.27
CA TRP A 71 0.55 -15.25 21.08
C TRP A 71 0.81 -13.79 21.43
N GLN A 72 1.58 -13.08 20.60
CA GLN A 72 2.00 -11.70 20.92
C GLN A 72 1.20 -10.65 20.12
N GLN A 73 0.49 -11.09 19.09
CA GLN A 73 -0.33 -10.25 18.24
C GLN A 73 -1.59 -9.77 18.98
N ALA A 74 -2.01 -8.54 18.69
CA ALA A 74 -3.26 -7.99 19.21
C ALA A 74 -4.49 -8.68 18.59
N TYR A 75 -4.42 -8.96 17.29
CA TYR A 75 -5.45 -9.68 16.55
C TYR A 75 -4.83 -10.85 15.81
N THR A 76 -5.60 -11.92 15.64
CA THR A 76 -5.27 -12.98 14.68
C THR A 76 -6.52 -13.33 13.92
N VAL A 77 -6.38 -13.36 12.60
CA VAL A 77 -7.50 -13.54 11.68
C VAL A 77 -7.34 -14.87 10.95
N GLU A 78 -8.42 -15.64 10.89
CA GLU A 78 -8.52 -16.83 10.04
C GLU A 78 -9.87 -16.79 9.34
N ALA A 79 -9.89 -17.14 8.07
CA ALA A 79 -11.11 -17.17 7.27
C ALA A 79 -11.38 -18.58 6.75
N SER A 80 -12.64 -18.90 6.54
CA SER A 80 -13.07 -20.13 5.86
C SER A 80 -14.29 -19.82 5.01
N THR A 81 -14.31 -20.31 3.77
CA THR A 81 -15.40 -20.06 2.81
C THR A 81 -16.09 -21.34 2.38
N VAL A 82 -17.40 -21.23 2.16
CA VAL A 82 -18.22 -22.22 1.46
C VAL A 82 -18.64 -21.66 0.13
N TYR A 83 -18.34 -22.40 -0.93
CA TYR A 83 -18.82 -22.14 -2.28
C TYR A 83 -20.04 -23.00 -2.56
N GLN A 84 -21.21 -22.38 -2.74
CA GLN A 84 -22.50 -23.08 -2.85
C GLN A 84 -22.51 -24.14 -3.98
N ASP A 85 -21.95 -23.81 -5.15
CA ASP A 85 -21.93 -24.69 -6.33
C ASP A 85 -20.63 -25.50 -6.47
N ASN A 86 -19.74 -25.49 -5.47
CA ASN A 86 -18.49 -26.25 -5.52
C ASN A 86 -17.97 -26.65 -4.13
N GLN A 87 -18.46 -27.79 -3.64
CA GLN A 87 -18.03 -28.35 -2.36
C GLN A 87 -16.53 -28.68 -2.32
N ALA A 88 -15.94 -29.11 -3.44
CA ALA A 88 -14.51 -29.47 -3.48
C ALA A 88 -13.57 -28.26 -3.38
N ALA A 89 -14.07 -27.05 -3.61
CA ALA A 89 -13.34 -25.80 -3.42
C ALA A 89 -13.65 -25.13 -2.07
N SER A 90 -14.61 -25.66 -1.31
CA SER A 90 -15.05 -25.11 -0.02
C SER A 90 -14.12 -25.59 1.09
N ASP A 91 -13.83 -24.73 2.06
CA ASP A 91 -12.95 -25.07 3.19
C ASP A 91 -13.66 -25.88 4.28
N PHE A 92 -14.99 -25.87 4.29
CA PHE A 92 -15.80 -26.57 5.26
C PHE A 92 -17.22 -26.90 4.74
N ASP A 93 -17.88 -27.85 5.40
CA ASP A 93 -19.29 -28.19 5.21
C ASP A 93 -20.16 -27.50 6.27
N PRO A 94 -20.93 -26.44 5.93
CA PRO A 94 -21.60 -25.59 6.89
C PRO A 94 -22.80 -26.27 7.57
N ILE A 95 -23.05 -25.93 8.84
CA ILE A 95 -24.32 -26.28 9.50
C ILE A 95 -25.50 -25.52 8.86
N PRO A 96 -26.76 -25.96 9.07
CA PRO A 96 -27.93 -25.36 8.40
C PRO A 96 -28.07 -23.84 8.56
N ASP A 97 -27.63 -23.28 9.69
CA ASP A 97 -27.70 -21.85 9.96
C ASP A 97 -26.82 -21.00 9.02
N PHE A 98 -25.81 -21.60 8.39
CA PHE A 98 -24.90 -20.96 7.42
C PHE A 98 -25.07 -21.48 5.99
N GLN A 99 -26.09 -22.30 5.73
CA GLN A 99 -26.44 -22.73 4.38
C GLN A 99 -27.34 -21.67 3.72
N VAL A 100 -26.71 -20.64 3.16
CA VAL A 100 -27.42 -19.55 2.49
C VAL A 100 -27.52 -19.86 0.98
N PRO A 101 -28.73 -19.84 0.39
CA PRO A 101 -28.87 -20.04 -1.05
C PRO A 101 -28.42 -18.80 -1.82
N ASN A 102 -27.87 -19.03 -3.01
CA ASN A 102 -27.43 -18.04 -3.99
C ASN A 102 -26.33 -17.11 -3.46
N ALA A 103 -25.44 -17.59 -2.60
CA ALA A 103 -24.32 -16.83 -2.08
C ALA A 103 -23.19 -17.76 -1.65
N ASP A 104 -21.96 -17.30 -1.81
CA ASP A 104 -20.84 -17.91 -1.09
C ASP A 104 -20.78 -17.33 0.32
N VAL A 105 -20.45 -18.16 1.30
CA VAL A 105 -20.44 -17.76 2.71
C VAL A 105 -19.02 -17.81 3.25
N THR A 106 -18.50 -16.66 3.64
CA THR A 106 -17.16 -16.53 4.23
C THR A 106 -17.30 -16.18 5.70
N LEU A 107 -16.72 -17.01 6.56
CA LEU A 107 -16.61 -16.75 8.00
C LEU A 107 -15.20 -16.25 8.30
N ILE A 108 -15.10 -15.05 8.86
CA ILE A 108 -13.83 -14.45 9.27
C ILE A 108 -13.78 -14.46 10.79
N SER A 109 -12.96 -15.34 11.35
CA SER A 109 -12.70 -15.41 12.78
C SER A 109 -11.63 -14.41 13.18
N ILE A 110 -11.85 -13.72 14.29
CA ILE A 110 -10.97 -12.72 14.86
C ILE A 110 -10.72 -13.10 16.32
N TYR A 111 -9.52 -13.61 16.57
CA TYR A 111 -9.02 -13.83 17.91
C TYR A 111 -8.45 -12.52 18.44
N ASN A 112 -9.14 -11.92 19.43
CA ASN A 112 -8.84 -10.60 19.96
C ASN A 112 -8.10 -10.69 21.31
N LYS A 113 -6.81 -10.35 21.32
CA LYS A 113 -5.97 -10.22 22.51
C LYS A 113 -5.69 -8.75 22.85
N ALA A 114 -6.30 -7.81 22.14
CA ALA A 114 -6.10 -6.40 22.39
C ALA A 114 -6.57 -5.99 23.80
N SER A 115 -5.79 -5.11 24.43
CA SER A 115 -6.03 -4.48 25.71
C SER A 115 -6.31 -2.99 25.47
N TYR A 116 -7.58 -2.63 25.48
CA TYR A 116 -8.07 -1.30 25.15
C TYR A 116 -7.94 -0.34 26.34
N THR A 117 -7.63 0.93 26.08
CA THR A 117 -7.57 1.99 27.11
C THR A 117 -8.91 2.32 27.77
N GLY A 118 -10.03 1.79 27.24
CA GLY A 118 -11.37 2.00 27.75
C GLY A 118 -12.30 0.87 27.29
N GLU A 119 -13.55 0.91 27.72
CA GLU A 119 -14.56 -0.08 27.30
C GLU A 119 -14.92 0.10 25.83
N ASN A 120 -15.10 -1.02 25.13
CA ASN A 120 -15.51 -1.04 23.74
C ASN A 120 -16.84 -1.79 23.58
N ASP A 121 -17.82 -1.08 23.02
CA ASP A 121 -19.18 -1.58 22.78
C ASP A 121 -19.38 -2.14 21.36
N ASP A 122 -18.37 -2.07 20.50
CA ASP A 122 -18.41 -2.67 19.17
C ASP A 122 -18.78 -4.16 19.22
N LEU A 123 -19.62 -4.63 18.29
CA LEU A 123 -20.14 -5.99 18.29
C LEU A 123 -19.05 -7.04 17.97
N LEU A 124 -18.05 -6.67 17.17
CA LEU A 124 -16.97 -7.55 16.74
C LEU A 124 -15.76 -7.44 17.68
N PHE A 125 -15.47 -6.25 18.19
CA PHE A 125 -14.33 -5.97 19.08
C PHE A 125 -14.75 -5.73 20.54
N ASN A 126 -15.87 -6.32 20.97
CA ASN A 126 -16.46 -6.08 22.27
C ASN A 126 -15.47 -6.36 23.41
N ALA A 127 -15.22 -5.36 24.26
CA ALA A 127 -14.24 -5.47 25.34
C ALA A 127 -14.69 -4.73 26.60
N LYS A 128 -15.15 -5.50 27.60
CA LYS A 128 -15.62 -4.97 28.89
C LYS A 128 -14.88 -5.55 30.09
N ASN A 129 -14.21 -6.69 29.90
CA ASN A 129 -13.53 -7.40 30.97
C ASN A 129 -12.30 -6.61 31.44
N PRO A 130 -12.09 -6.40 32.75
CA PRO A 130 -10.87 -5.76 33.23
C PRO A 130 -9.66 -6.67 32.97
N SER A 131 -8.57 -6.10 32.45
CA SER A 131 -7.35 -6.87 32.20
C SER A 131 -6.73 -7.35 33.51
N SER A 132 -6.26 -8.61 33.52
CA SER A 132 -5.53 -9.18 34.66
C SER A 132 -4.19 -8.48 34.94
N LYS A 133 -3.61 -7.83 33.93
CA LYS A 133 -2.33 -7.11 34.04
C LYS A 133 -2.48 -5.71 34.63
N SER A 134 -3.60 -5.03 34.33
CA SER A 134 -3.89 -3.70 34.85
C SER A 134 -5.38 -3.40 34.70
N PRO A 135 -6.06 -2.95 35.77
CA PRO A 135 -7.50 -2.66 35.73
C PRO A 135 -7.85 -1.45 34.85
N VAL A 136 -6.85 -0.68 34.40
CA VAL A 136 -7.04 0.44 33.47
C VAL A 136 -7.42 -0.05 32.07
N PHE A 137 -6.94 -1.24 31.68
CA PHE A 137 -7.21 -1.79 30.35
C PHE A 137 -8.42 -2.72 30.36
N ARG A 138 -9.12 -2.76 29.23
CA ARG A 138 -10.23 -3.67 28.98
C ARG A 138 -9.85 -4.70 27.91
N THR A 139 -10.20 -5.95 28.15
CA THR A 139 -9.97 -7.07 27.22
C THR A 139 -11.28 -7.58 26.65
N ALA A 140 -11.17 -8.35 25.58
CA ALA A 140 -12.32 -8.94 24.89
C ALA A 140 -13.29 -9.68 25.83
N THR A 141 -14.58 -9.57 25.51
CA THR A 141 -15.65 -10.21 26.27
C THR A 141 -15.83 -11.68 25.89
N SER A 142 -15.64 -12.02 24.62
CA SER A 142 -15.63 -13.39 24.09
C SER A 142 -14.21 -13.83 23.72
N ASP A 143 -13.99 -15.15 23.65
CA ASP A 143 -12.67 -15.70 23.28
C ASP A 143 -12.39 -15.58 21.78
N LEU A 144 -13.44 -15.57 20.94
CA LEU A 144 -13.36 -15.43 19.48
C LEU A 144 -14.56 -14.61 19.00
N ALA A 145 -14.32 -13.63 18.13
CA ALA A 145 -15.36 -12.94 17.40
C ALA A 145 -15.40 -13.45 15.96
N VAL A 146 -16.59 -13.48 15.33
CA VAL A 146 -16.72 -13.95 13.95
C VAL A 146 -17.55 -12.97 13.15
N LEU A 147 -17.05 -12.57 11.99
CA LEU A 147 -17.76 -11.79 10.99
C LEU A 147 -18.20 -12.75 9.87
N GLY A 148 -19.51 -12.91 9.68
CA GLY A 148 -20.05 -13.68 8.56
C GLY A 148 -20.33 -12.77 7.38
N CYS A 149 -19.80 -13.09 6.21
CA CYS A 149 -19.97 -12.34 4.98
C CYS A 149 -20.56 -13.22 3.87
N LEU A 150 -21.61 -12.73 3.23
CA LEU A 150 -22.19 -13.30 2.01
C LEU A 150 -21.56 -12.60 0.81
N GLU A 151 -21.04 -13.38 -0.13
CA GLU A 151 -20.45 -12.90 -1.38
C GLU A 151 -21.33 -13.36 -2.55
N GLN A 152 -21.89 -12.39 -3.27
CA GLN A 152 -22.70 -12.65 -4.46
C GLN A 152 -22.15 -11.91 -5.68
N TYR A 153 -22.26 -12.55 -6.83
CA TYR A 153 -21.68 -12.11 -8.09
C TYR A 153 -22.75 -12.11 -9.18
N GLN A 154 -22.60 -11.17 -10.13
CA GLN A 154 -23.42 -11.11 -11.31
C GLN A 154 -22.59 -10.67 -12.51
N THR A 155 -22.70 -11.40 -13.61
CA THR A 155 -22.07 -11.04 -14.88
C THR A 155 -23.14 -10.67 -15.90
N CYS A 156 -22.90 -9.60 -16.65
CA CYS A 156 -23.82 -9.14 -17.69
C CYS A 156 -23.11 -9.04 -19.03
N ASN A 157 -23.80 -9.41 -20.09
CA ASN A 157 -23.37 -9.15 -21.46
C ASN A 157 -23.84 -7.74 -21.87
N PRO A 158 -22.92 -6.81 -22.16
CA PRO A 158 -23.28 -5.43 -22.47
C PRO A 158 -23.98 -5.26 -23.83
N VAL A 159 -23.93 -6.26 -24.71
CA VAL A 159 -24.49 -6.16 -26.08
C VAL A 159 -25.98 -6.47 -26.09
N ASN A 160 -26.40 -7.51 -25.38
CA ASN A 160 -27.81 -7.95 -25.34
C ASN A 160 -28.49 -7.61 -24.00
N GLY A 161 -27.76 -7.12 -23.01
CA GLY A 161 -28.28 -6.76 -21.68
C GLY A 161 -28.64 -7.95 -20.80
N LYS A 162 -28.37 -9.19 -21.23
CA LYS A 162 -28.60 -10.39 -20.41
C LYS A 162 -27.61 -10.43 -19.26
N CYS A 163 -28.09 -10.79 -18.08
CA CYS A 163 -27.27 -10.96 -16.87
C CYS A 163 -27.52 -12.34 -16.28
N THR A 164 -26.53 -12.90 -15.59
CA THR A 164 -26.74 -14.03 -14.69
C THR A 164 -27.62 -13.57 -13.52
N GLU A 165 -28.19 -14.54 -12.82
CA GLU A 165 -28.74 -14.27 -11.49
C GLU A 165 -27.64 -13.79 -10.54
N LEU A 166 -28.05 -13.17 -9.43
CA LEU A 166 -27.14 -12.78 -8.36
C LEU A 166 -26.92 -13.99 -7.46
N GLU A 167 -25.79 -14.67 -7.63
CA GLU A 167 -25.51 -15.96 -6.99
C GLU A 167 -24.05 -16.09 -6.53
N GLY A 168 -23.69 -17.23 -5.94
CA GLY A 168 -22.30 -17.55 -5.59
C GLY A 168 -21.40 -17.56 -6.82
N LEU A 169 -20.09 -17.46 -6.59
CA LEU A 169 -19.10 -17.34 -7.64
C LEU A 169 -19.26 -18.50 -8.64
N TYR A 170 -19.23 -19.76 -8.16
CA TYR A 170 -19.30 -20.92 -9.04
C TYR A 170 -20.63 -21.08 -9.80
N GLY A 171 -21.74 -20.58 -9.24
CA GLY A 171 -23.02 -20.49 -9.95
C GLY A 171 -22.91 -19.60 -11.20
N VAL A 172 -22.32 -18.40 -11.05
CA VAL A 172 -22.10 -17.48 -12.18
C VAL A 172 -21.23 -18.12 -13.26
N LYS A 173 -20.17 -18.86 -12.89
CA LYS A 173 -19.34 -19.58 -13.86
C LYS A 173 -20.15 -20.63 -14.61
N LYS A 174 -20.98 -21.40 -13.91
CA LYS A 174 -21.81 -22.43 -14.52
C LYS A 174 -22.79 -21.81 -15.53
N ALA A 175 -23.44 -20.70 -15.20
CA ALA A 175 -24.33 -19.97 -16.11
C ALA A 175 -23.59 -19.45 -17.37
N VAL A 176 -22.37 -18.94 -17.19
CA VAL A 176 -21.50 -18.53 -18.31
C VAL A 176 -21.14 -19.73 -19.19
N ASP A 177 -20.68 -20.83 -18.59
CA ASP A 177 -20.24 -22.03 -19.31
C ASP A 177 -21.41 -22.72 -20.04
N GLN A 178 -22.64 -22.61 -19.53
CA GLN A 178 -23.88 -23.08 -20.17
C GLN A 178 -24.33 -22.20 -21.33
N GLY A 179 -23.77 -20.99 -21.48
CA GLY A 179 -24.07 -20.08 -22.57
C GLY A 179 -25.26 -19.17 -22.33
N ASP A 180 -25.75 -19.02 -21.09
CA ASP A 180 -26.95 -18.23 -20.75
C ASP A 180 -26.85 -16.76 -21.17
N LEU A 181 -25.61 -16.24 -21.23
CA LEU A 181 -25.29 -14.88 -21.61
C LEU A 181 -25.07 -14.67 -23.12
N GLU A 182 -25.01 -15.74 -23.92
CA GLU A 182 -24.72 -15.72 -25.36
C GLU A 182 -23.46 -14.89 -25.68
N LEU A 183 -22.37 -15.15 -24.95
CA LEU A 183 -21.11 -14.43 -25.14
C LEU A 183 -20.45 -14.84 -26.46
N SER A 184 -19.93 -13.86 -27.19
CA SER A 184 -19.02 -14.13 -28.32
C SER A 184 -17.71 -14.76 -27.83
N PRO A 185 -16.93 -15.45 -28.70
CA PRO A 185 -15.67 -16.08 -28.28
C PRO A 185 -14.68 -15.12 -27.60
N ARG A 186 -14.61 -13.87 -28.06
CA ARG A 186 -13.78 -12.83 -27.44
C ARG A 186 -14.30 -12.40 -26.07
N GLN A 187 -15.62 -12.22 -25.93
CA GLN A 187 -16.23 -11.90 -24.65
C GLN A 187 -16.05 -13.04 -23.65
N ASN A 188 -16.12 -14.29 -24.11
CA ASN A 188 -15.89 -15.45 -23.26
C ASN A 188 -14.43 -15.49 -22.74
N ALA A 189 -13.46 -15.18 -23.60
CA ALA A 189 -12.06 -15.05 -23.19
C ALA A 189 -11.86 -13.92 -22.16
N SER A 190 -12.51 -12.76 -22.33
CA SER A 190 -12.49 -11.68 -21.33
C SER A 190 -13.17 -12.10 -20.02
N GLN A 191 -14.27 -12.84 -20.10
CA GLN A 191 -14.97 -13.38 -18.94
C GLN A 191 -14.13 -14.41 -18.18
N PHE A 192 -13.33 -15.21 -18.86
CA PHE A 192 -12.38 -16.13 -18.22
C PHE A 192 -11.35 -15.38 -17.37
N ILE A 193 -10.81 -14.26 -17.87
CA ILE A 193 -9.88 -13.41 -17.10
C ILE A 193 -10.59 -12.77 -15.90
N MET A 194 -11.78 -12.20 -16.12
CA MET A 194 -12.59 -11.62 -15.05
C MET A 194 -12.96 -12.66 -13.99
N TRP A 195 -13.27 -13.88 -14.38
CA TRP A 195 -13.55 -15.00 -13.48
C TRP A 195 -12.34 -15.33 -12.59
N LYS A 196 -11.15 -15.45 -13.18
CA LYS A 196 -9.92 -15.69 -12.40
C LYS A 196 -9.63 -14.56 -11.42
N ALA A 197 -9.79 -13.32 -11.85
CA ALA A 197 -9.67 -12.15 -10.97
C ALA A 197 -10.74 -12.16 -9.87
N ALA A 198 -11.97 -12.60 -10.18
CA ALA A 198 -13.07 -12.71 -9.24
C ALA A 198 -12.81 -13.78 -8.16
N TRP A 199 -12.24 -14.90 -8.55
CA TRP A 199 -11.84 -15.95 -7.61
C TRP A 199 -10.77 -15.47 -6.64
N SER A 200 -9.77 -14.73 -7.12
CA SER A 200 -8.72 -14.16 -6.27
C SER A 200 -9.19 -13.03 -5.34
N MET A 201 -10.38 -12.46 -5.54
CA MET A 201 -10.94 -11.44 -4.62
C MET A 201 -11.86 -12.02 -3.55
N ALA A 202 -12.07 -13.34 -3.49
CA ALA A 202 -12.82 -13.95 -2.39
C ALA A 202 -12.17 -13.56 -1.05
N LEU A 203 -12.99 -13.25 -0.03
CA LEU A 203 -12.48 -12.63 1.20
C LEU A 203 -11.47 -13.51 1.94
N GLN A 204 -11.56 -14.84 1.83
CA GLN A 204 -10.57 -15.75 2.41
C GLN A 204 -9.15 -15.44 2.00
N TRP A 205 -8.92 -15.15 0.71
CA TRP A 205 -7.57 -14.93 0.20
C TRP A 205 -6.97 -13.63 0.72
N ALA A 206 -7.80 -12.63 0.98
CA ALA A 206 -7.36 -11.40 1.63
C ALA A 206 -6.90 -11.68 3.06
N CYS A 207 -7.66 -12.47 3.83
CA CYS A 207 -7.29 -12.87 5.19
C CYS A 207 -6.05 -13.78 5.23
N GLU A 208 -5.90 -14.71 4.28
CA GLU A 208 -4.72 -15.58 4.25
C GLU A 208 -3.43 -14.84 3.90
N ILE A 209 -3.48 -13.87 2.98
CA ILE A 209 -2.29 -13.16 2.51
C ILE A 209 -1.91 -12.02 3.45
N LEU A 210 -2.89 -11.24 3.93
CA LEU A 210 -2.62 -10.06 4.77
C LEU A 210 -2.67 -10.36 6.26
N ALA A 211 -3.26 -11.48 6.66
CA ALA A 211 -3.44 -11.90 8.04
C ALA A 211 -4.10 -10.79 8.89
N ASP A 212 -3.47 -10.41 10.00
CA ASP A 212 -3.93 -9.37 10.92
C ASP A 212 -3.90 -7.96 10.33
N ASN A 213 -3.09 -7.70 9.30
CA ASN A 213 -3.03 -6.40 8.63
C ASN A 213 -4.26 -6.11 7.75
N VAL A 214 -5.20 -7.04 7.65
CA VAL A 214 -6.47 -6.83 6.94
C VAL A 214 -7.44 -5.94 7.74
N LEU A 215 -7.27 -5.85 9.06
CA LEU A 215 -8.15 -5.12 9.96
C LEU A 215 -7.69 -3.67 10.14
N LEU A 216 -8.60 -2.71 9.98
CA LEU A 216 -8.36 -1.30 10.31
C LEU A 216 -8.10 -1.09 11.82
N ALA A 217 -8.65 -1.98 12.67
CA ALA A 217 -8.41 -1.96 14.11
C ALA A 217 -6.92 -2.09 14.47
N GLN A 218 -6.09 -2.65 13.58
CA GLN A 218 -4.65 -2.78 13.79
C GLN A 218 -3.94 -1.42 13.84
N ASP A 219 -4.44 -0.39 13.14
CA ASP A 219 -3.87 0.96 13.13
C ASP A 219 -3.95 1.66 14.50
N TRP A 220 -4.85 1.20 15.37
CA TRP A 220 -5.05 1.72 16.72
C TRP A 220 -4.21 1.01 17.78
N VAL A 221 -3.42 0.01 17.40
CA VAL A 221 -2.49 -0.68 18.29
C VAL A 221 -1.23 0.17 18.42
N PHE A 222 -0.79 0.45 19.66
CA PHE A 222 0.27 1.45 19.89
C PHE A 222 1.64 1.08 19.30
N THR A 223 1.95 -0.22 19.18
CA THR A 223 3.15 -0.69 18.48
C THR A 223 2.85 -2.05 17.83
N GLY A 224 3.56 -2.40 16.76
CA GLY A 224 3.36 -3.67 16.04
C GLY A 224 3.66 -4.95 16.83
N GLN A 225 4.23 -4.85 18.05
CA GLN A 225 4.46 -5.98 18.96
C GLN A 225 3.67 -5.85 20.28
N SER A 226 2.85 -4.80 20.41
CA SER A 226 2.04 -4.58 21.60
C SER A 226 0.65 -5.19 21.42
N THR A 227 0.04 -5.57 22.52
CA THR A 227 -1.39 -5.88 22.59
C THR A 227 -2.20 -4.68 23.08
N THR A 228 -1.57 -3.57 23.43
CA THR A 228 -2.27 -2.36 23.91
C THR A 228 -2.78 -1.53 22.73
N SER A 229 -4.05 -1.16 22.78
CA SER A 229 -4.71 -0.35 21.75
C SER A 229 -5.54 0.77 22.40
N SER A 230 -5.76 1.86 21.67
CA SER A 230 -6.77 2.84 22.06
C SER A 230 -8.18 2.26 21.92
N THR A 231 -9.14 2.83 22.64
CA THR A 231 -10.55 2.47 22.47
C THR A 231 -11.01 2.68 21.03
N LEU A 232 -11.70 1.68 20.46
CA LEU A 232 -12.26 1.75 19.12
C LEU A 232 -13.64 2.42 19.12
N LEU A 233 -14.11 2.80 17.94
CA LEU A 233 -15.48 3.28 17.76
C LEU A 233 -16.47 2.13 17.92
N SER A 234 -17.67 2.41 18.41
CA SER A 234 -18.72 1.40 18.61
C SER A 234 -19.27 0.78 17.33
N ASN A 235 -18.96 1.37 16.18
CA ASN A 235 -19.31 0.87 14.85
C ASN A 235 -18.07 0.52 14.01
N GLN A 236 -16.94 0.19 14.66
CA GLN A 236 -15.71 -0.23 13.99
C GLN A 236 -15.95 -1.40 13.03
N TRP A 237 -16.80 -2.37 13.40
CA TRP A 237 -17.11 -3.53 12.57
C TRP A 237 -17.71 -3.15 11.20
N GLU A 238 -18.44 -2.03 11.10
CA GLU A 238 -19.00 -1.53 9.84
C GLU A 238 -17.89 -1.02 8.92
N PHE A 239 -16.92 -0.31 9.50
CA PHE A 239 -15.73 0.15 8.78
C PHE A 239 -14.86 -1.02 8.32
N GLU A 240 -14.73 -2.08 9.15
CA GLU A 240 -14.03 -3.30 8.74
C GLU A 240 -14.73 -3.97 7.55
N ALA A 241 -16.06 -4.13 7.60
CA ALA A 241 -16.82 -4.73 6.52
C ALA A 241 -16.71 -3.92 5.21
N TYR A 242 -16.75 -2.59 5.31
CA TYR A 242 -16.54 -1.70 4.16
C TYR A 242 -15.12 -1.79 3.61
N ASN A 243 -14.12 -1.85 4.48
CA ASN A 243 -12.72 -2.02 4.10
C ASN A 243 -12.49 -3.35 3.37
N LEU A 244 -13.00 -4.46 3.91
CA LEU A 244 -12.91 -5.79 3.30
C LEU A 244 -13.54 -5.82 1.91
N HIS A 245 -14.71 -5.20 1.73
CA HIS A 245 -15.34 -5.06 0.42
C HIS A 245 -14.46 -4.24 -0.56
N ASN A 246 -13.96 -3.07 -0.15
CA ASN A 246 -13.11 -2.24 -1.00
C ASN A 246 -11.80 -2.91 -1.37
N LEU A 247 -11.16 -3.58 -0.40
CA LEU A 247 -9.96 -4.35 -0.60
C LEU A 247 -10.19 -5.44 -1.65
N SER A 248 -11.33 -6.14 -1.58
CA SER A 248 -11.68 -7.16 -2.55
C SER A 248 -11.81 -6.60 -3.98
N LEU A 249 -12.41 -5.41 -4.14
CA LEU A 249 -12.51 -4.74 -5.44
C LEU A 249 -11.14 -4.24 -5.94
N ALA A 250 -10.26 -3.81 -5.03
CA ALA A 250 -8.89 -3.43 -5.37
C ALA A 250 -8.09 -4.66 -5.85
N VAL A 251 -8.24 -5.81 -5.19
CA VAL A 251 -7.64 -7.08 -5.62
C VAL A 251 -8.15 -7.47 -7.01
N PHE A 252 -9.45 -7.33 -7.27
CA PHE A 252 -10.02 -7.60 -8.59
C PHE A 252 -9.37 -6.74 -9.70
N GLN A 253 -9.24 -5.43 -9.46
CA GLN A 253 -8.58 -4.51 -10.40
C GLN A 253 -7.10 -4.88 -10.61
N ARG A 254 -6.39 -5.19 -9.53
CA ARG A 254 -4.98 -5.60 -9.59
C ARG A 254 -4.79 -6.91 -10.37
N ARG A 255 -5.63 -7.91 -10.15
CA ARG A 255 -5.52 -9.22 -10.81
C ARG A 255 -5.77 -9.14 -12.32
N ILE A 256 -6.67 -8.26 -12.76
CA ILE A 256 -6.86 -7.98 -14.20
C ILE A 256 -5.63 -7.32 -14.80
N HIS A 257 -4.97 -6.43 -14.06
CA HIS A 257 -3.72 -5.80 -14.49
C HIS A 257 -2.57 -6.82 -14.59
N GLU A 258 -2.38 -7.64 -13.54
CA GLU A 258 -1.35 -8.67 -13.47
C GLU A 258 -1.47 -9.71 -14.57
N PHE A 259 -2.68 -9.99 -15.07
CA PHE A 259 -2.87 -10.91 -16.20
C PHE A 259 -2.11 -10.47 -17.46
N ALA A 260 -2.03 -9.16 -17.74
CA ALA A 260 -1.30 -8.65 -18.90
C ALA A 260 0.14 -8.21 -18.61
N SER A 261 0.45 -8.00 -17.34
CA SER A 261 1.76 -7.55 -16.89
C SER A 261 2.10 -8.29 -15.59
N PRO A 262 2.45 -9.58 -15.68
CA PRO A 262 2.79 -10.36 -14.52
C PRO A 262 4.06 -9.82 -13.84
N GLU A 263 4.13 -9.96 -12.53
CA GLU A 263 5.29 -9.52 -11.77
C GLU A 263 6.49 -10.45 -12.01
N HIS A 264 7.66 -9.84 -12.23
CA HIS A 264 8.92 -10.55 -12.38
C HIS A 264 9.64 -10.60 -11.05
N PHE A 265 9.65 -11.76 -10.40
CA PHE A 265 10.38 -11.98 -9.15
C PHE A 265 10.94 -13.40 -9.11
N GLU A 266 12.02 -13.59 -8.36
CA GLU A 266 12.56 -14.91 -8.10
C GLU A 266 11.78 -15.58 -6.97
N ILE A 267 11.14 -16.72 -7.26
CA ILE A 267 10.45 -17.52 -6.24
C ILE A 267 11.50 -18.20 -5.35
N ARG A 268 12.58 -18.68 -5.98
CA ARG A 268 13.77 -19.27 -5.36
C ARG A 268 14.99 -18.92 -6.21
N PRO A 269 16.21 -18.97 -5.66
CA PRO A 269 17.42 -18.72 -6.44
C PRO A 269 17.43 -19.56 -7.72
N GLY A 270 17.46 -18.91 -8.89
CA GLY A 270 17.45 -19.56 -10.20
C GLY A 270 16.07 -20.05 -10.69
N ASN A 271 14.97 -19.69 -10.04
CA ASN A 271 13.61 -19.96 -10.51
C ASN A 271 12.77 -18.67 -10.54
N ASN A 272 12.42 -18.25 -11.75
CA ASN A 272 11.70 -17.01 -11.99
C ASN A 272 10.18 -17.22 -12.10
N SER A 273 9.40 -16.27 -11.58
CA SER A 273 7.94 -16.26 -11.68
C SER A 273 7.44 -16.39 -13.12
N LEU A 274 8.09 -15.73 -14.09
CA LEU A 274 7.65 -15.74 -15.49
C LEU A 274 7.83 -17.09 -16.19
N GLU A 275 8.67 -17.97 -15.65
CA GLU A 275 8.84 -19.35 -16.16
C GLU A 275 7.75 -20.29 -15.66
N GLN A 276 7.06 -19.90 -14.58
CA GLN A 276 5.95 -20.65 -13.99
C GLN A 276 4.58 -20.23 -14.55
N ILE A 277 4.55 -19.32 -15.52
CA ILE A 277 3.30 -18.85 -16.13
C ILE A 277 2.92 -19.80 -17.26
N ASP A 278 1.76 -20.45 -17.12
CA ASP A 278 1.14 -21.21 -18.18
C ASP A 278 0.63 -20.28 -19.27
N ARG A 279 1.32 -20.27 -20.41
CA ARG A 279 0.91 -19.50 -21.59
C ARG A 279 -0.44 -20.03 -22.11
N PRO A 280 -1.48 -19.20 -22.28
CA PRO A 280 -2.75 -19.60 -22.85
C PRO A 280 -2.56 -20.07 -24.31
N THR A 281 -3.24 -21.16 -24.66
CA THR A 281 -3.26 -21.72 -26.02
C THR A 281 -4.44 -21.21 -26.85
N ASP A 282 -5.44 -20.56 -26.22
CA ASP A 282 -6.62 -20.02 -26.89
C ASP A 282 -6.24 -18.77 -27.72
N PRO A 283 -6.55 -18.73 -29.03
CA PRO A 283 -6.25 -17.58 -29.88
C PRO A 283 -6.92 -16.28 -29.43
N ASN A 284 -8.08 -16.34 -28.77
CA ASN A 284 -8.76 -15.15 -28.25
C ASN A 284 -8.06 -14.60 -27.01
N LEU A 285 -7.56 -15.46 -26.11
CA LEU A 285 -6.76 -15.02 -24.95
C LEU A 285 -5.43 -14.42 -25.39
N LEU A 286 -4.75 -15.02 -26.37
CA LEU A 286 -3.54 -14.47 -26.98
C LEU A 286 -3.79 -13.11 -27.62
N ASN A 287 -4.93 -12.94 -28.29
CA ASN A 287 -5.31 -11.65 -28.86
C ASN A 287 -5.55 -10.59 -27.76
N LEU A 288 -6.19 -10.97 -26.65
CA LEU A 288 -6.38 -10.07 -25.50
C LEU A 288 -5.04 -9.63 -24.90
N CYS A 289 -4.08 -10.55 -24.74
CA CYS A 289 -2.72 -10.23 -24.29
C CYS A 289 -2.02 -9.19 -25.19
N ALA A 290 -2.15 -9.34 -26.51
CA ALA A 290 -1.54 -8.42 -27.47
C ALA A 290 -2.14 -7.00 -27.36
N VAL A 291 -3.44 -6.90 -27.10
CA VAL A 291 -4.19 -5.64 -27.08
C VAL A 291 -4.14 -4.93 -25.73
N GLN A 292 -4.03 -5.67 -24.62
CA GLN A 292 -3.96 -5.07 -23.29
C GLN A 292 -2.65 -4.29 -23.13
N LYS A 293 -2.78 -2.99 -22.81
CA LYS A 293 -1.68 -2.08 -22.56
C LYS A 293 -1.73 -1.65 -21.11
N THR A 294 -0.68 -1.96 -20.37
CA THR A 294 -0.47 -1.50 -19.00
C THR A 294 0.55 -0.37 -19.01
N ARG A 295 0.49 0.49 -17.99
CA ARG A 295 1.48 1.54 -17.80
C ARG A 295 2.64 0.95 -17.00
N SER A 296 3.78 0.70 -17.65
CA SER A 296 5.01 0.31 -16.97
C SER A 296 5.74 1.56 -16.44
N SER A 297 6.27 1.47 -15.22
CA SER A 297 7.19 2.45 -14.64
C SER A 297 8.64 2.25 -15.10
N ASP A 298 8.95 1.06 -15.64
CA ASP A 298 10.31 0.66 -16.01
C ASP A 298 10.74 1.32 -17.32
N HIS A 299 9.77 1.78 -18.11
CA HIS A 299 9.99 2.44 -19.38
C HIS A 299 9.32 3.82 -19.41
N TYR A 300 10.12 4.87 -19.21
CA TYR A 300 9.67 6.23 -19.46
C TYR A 300 9.60 6.49 -20.97
N SER A 301 8.41 6.77 -21.49
CA SER A 301 8.23 7.28 -22.85
C SER A 301 8.66 8.75 -22.91
N LEU A 302 9.96 9.00 -22.87
CA LEU A 302 10.54 10.32 -23.11
C LEU A 302 10.60 10.56 -24.62
N SER A 303 10.02 11.66 -25.08
CA SER A 303 10.19 12.08 -26.47
C SER A 303 11.64 12.47 -26.69
N VAL A 304 12.44 11.55 -27.23
CA VAL A 304 13.84 11.79 -27.58
C VAL A 304 13.93 13.01 -28.50
N LEU A 305 13.01 13.13 -29.46
CA LEU A 305 12.88 14.30 -30.33
C LEU A 305 12.71 15.60 -29.53
N GLY A 306 11.77 15.62 -28.56
CA GLY A 306 11.53 16.79 -27.71
C GLY A 306 12.77 17.15 -26.88
N MET A 307 13.45 16.15 -26.33
CA MET A 307 14.68 16.35 -25.56
C MET A 307 15.83 16.87 -26.43
N THR A 308 16.01 16.32 -27.65
CA THR A 308 17.01 16.79 -28.60
C THR A 308 16.74 18.21 -29.09
N ILE A 309 15.47 18.59 -29.28
CA ILE A 309 15.12 19.98 -29.65
C ILE A 309 15.45 20.93 -28.51
N ILE A 310 15.03 20.63 -27.28
CA ILE A 310 15.27 21.50 -26.12
C ILE A 310 16.77 21.66 -25.86
N LEU A 311 17.52 20.56 -25.83
CA LEU A 311 18.97 20.59 -25.60
C LEU A 311 19.70 21.20 -26.80
N GLY A 312 19.39 20.78 -28.02
CA GLY A 312 20.08 21.25 -29.22
C GLY A 312 19.83 22.73 -29.51
N VAL A 313 18.56 23.14 -29.57
CA VAL A 313 18.20 24.55 -29.82
C VAL A 313 18.59 25.41 -28.63
N GLY A 314 18.38 24.95 -27.40
CA GLY A 314 18.79 25.68 -26.19
C GLY A 314 20.30 25.90 -26.14
N SER A 315 21.10 24.87 -26.38
CA SER A 315 22.56 25.01 -26.45
C SER A 315 23.00 25.91 -27.59
N LEU A 316 22.36 25.83 -28.76
CA LEU A 316 22.67 26.72 -29.89
C LEU A 316 22.40 28.18 -29.55
N LEU A 317 21.27 28.49 -28.90
CA LEU A 317 20.93 29.84 -28.48
C LEU A 317 21.92 30.39 -27.44
N ILE A 318 22.33 29.57 -26.47
CA ILE A 318 23.35 29.96 -25.48
C ILE A 318 24.71 30.21 -26.16
N LEU A 319 25.11 29.36 -27.10
CA LEU A 319 26.35 29.55 -27.85
C LEU A 319 26.31 30.81 -28.71
N LEU A 320 25.19 31.08 -29.37
CA LEU A 320 24.99 32.30 -30.15
C LEU A 320 25.08 33.54 -29.28
N ASP A 321 24.41 33.57 -28.12
CA ASP A 321 24.49 34.68 -27.18
C ASP A 321 25.94 34.93 -26.72
N TRP A 322 26.66 33.86 -26.37
CA TRP A 322 28.06 33.96 -25.96
C TRP A 322 28.97 34.50 -27.08
N VAL A 323 28.80 34.02 -28.31
CA VAL A 323 29.58 34.49 -29.47
C VAL A 323 29.23 35.93 -29.82
N PHE A 324 27.95 36.30 -29.82
CA PHE A 324 27.53 37.67 -30.10
C PHE A 324 28.09 38.65 -29.06
N ILE A 325 28.00 38.33 -27.76
CA ILE A 325 28.55 39.17 -26.70
C ILE A 325 30.08 39.30 -26.85
N LYS A 326 30.80 38.18 -27.05
CA LYS A 326 32.26 38.18 -27.21
C LYS A 326 32.71 38.93 -28.45
N GLN A 327 32.09 38.69 -29.60
CA GLN A 327 32.45 39.35 -30.86
C GLN A 327 32.08 40.84 -30.85
N ILE A 328 30.91 41.22 -30.34
CA ILE A 328 30.51 42.63 -30.25
C ILE A 328 31.45 43.39 -29.32
N LEU A 329 31.83 42.82 -28.17
CA LEU A 329 32.78 43.45 -27.25
C LEU A 329 34.21 43.50 -27.82
N TRP A 330 34.66 42.45 -28.51
CA TRP A 330 35.98 42.41 -29.14
C TRP A 330 36.09 43.39 -30.33
N PHE A 331 35.08 43.45 -31.20
CA PHE A 331 35.06 44.36 -32.34
C PHE A 331 34.82 45.82 -31.92
N ARG A 332 34.07 46.07 -30.84
CA ARG A 332 33.90 47.41 -30.25
C ARG A 332 35.13 47.90 -29.47
N SER A 333 36.00 47.01 -28.99
CA SER A 333 37.26 47.37 -28.33
C SER A 333 38.19 48.19 -29.23
N PHE A 334 38.14 47.96 -30.55
CA PHE A 334 38.95 48.70 -31.53
C PHE A 334 38.46 50.13 -31.83
N THR A 335 37.27 50.54 -31.34
CA THR A 335 36.71 51.88 -31.60
C THR A 335 36.53 52.67 -30.30
N HIS A 336 37.48 53.58 -30.03
CA HIS A 336 37.52 54.43 -28.83
C HIS A 336 36.28 55.32 -28.57
N HIS A 337 35.42 55.52 -29.57
CA HIS A 337 34.24 56.42 -29.48
C HIS A 337 33.01 55.85 -28.76
N ARG A 338 33.09 54.64 -28.18
CA ARG A 338 31.90 53.95 -27.61
C ARG A 338 32.01 53.53 -26.15
N LEU A 339 33.07 53.91 -25.43
CA LEU A 339 33.20 53.68 -23.99
C LEU A 339 32.02 54.27 -23.19
N ALA A 340 31.47 55.42 -23.62
CA ALA A 340 30.31 56.03 -23.00
C ALA A 340 29.04 55.17 -23.10
N LYS A 341 28.81 54.49 -24.24
CA LYS A 341 27.66 53.58 -24.41
C LYS A 341 27.83 52.26 -23.65
N GLN A 342 29.07 51.81 -23.46
CA GLN A 342 29.35 50.64 -22.63
C GLN A 342 29.10 50.95 -21.15
N ALA A 343 29.51 52.13 -20.69
CA ALA A 343 29.21 52.60 -19.34
C ALA A 343 27.71 52.78 -19.10
N ASP A 344 26.97 53.25 -20.11
CA ASP A 344 25.50 53.36 -20.07
C ASP A 344 24.83 51.98 -20.00
N TRP A 345 25.30 51.02 -20.81
CA TRP A 345 24.80 49.63 -20.78
C TRP A 345 25.06 48.96 -19.42
N THR A 346 26.27 49.08 -18.87
CA THR A 346 26.58 48.51 -17.55
C THR A 346 25.79 49.21 -16.45
N ALA A 347 25.60 50.53 -16.50
CA ALA A 347 24.77 51.27 -15.55
C ALA A 347 23.28 50.88 -15.62
N SER A 348 22.78 50.54 -16.81
CA SER A 348 21.40 50.09 -17.03
C SER A 348 21.12 48.63 -16.64
N GLY A 349 22.14 47.86 -16.24
CA GLY A 349 21.95 46.47 -15.80
C GLY A 349 21.04 46.37 -14.57
N THR A 350 20.19 45.33 -14.53
CA THR A 350 19.19 45.13 -13.45
C THR A 350 19.82 45.14 -12.05
N LEU A 351 21.00 44.54 -11.89
CA LEU A 351 21.73 44.53 -10.62
C LEU A 351 22.31 45.91 -10.25
N GLN A 352 22.68 46.72 -11.24
CA GLN A 352 23.15 48.09 -11.00
C GLN A 352 22.00 49.05 -10.68
N LEU A 353 20.83 48.88 -11.32
CA LEU A 353 19.60 49.58 -10.94
C LEU A 353 19.19 49.24 -9.51
N HIS A 354 19.29 47.96 -9.12
CA HIS A 354 19.02 47.53 -7.76
C HIS A 354 19.98 48.17 -6.76
N ARG A 355 21.29 48.20 -7.07
CA ARG A 355 22.29 48.93 -6.29
C ARG A 355 21.92 50.40 -6.13
N MET A 356 21.62 51.11 -7.22
CA MET A 356 21.27 52.54 -7.17
C MET A 356 20.02 52.79 -6.32
N ALA A 357 19.02 51.91 -6.38
CA ALA A 357 17.85 51.98 -5.51
C ALA A 357 18.20 51.78 -4.02
N MET A 358 19.18 50.91 -3.72
CA MET A 358 19.66 50.68 -2.36
C MET A 358 20.55 51.84 -1.86
N GLU A 359 21.37 52.44 -2.73
CA GLU A 359 22.13 53.65 -2.41
C GLU A 359 21.20 54.83 -2.10
N ALA A 360 20.10 54.98 -2.85
CA ALA A 360 19.06 55.97 -2.57
C ALA A 360 18.37 55.74 -1.20
N ARG A 361 18.36 54.49 -0.71
CA ARG A 361 17.90 54.12 0.63
C ARG A 361 19.00 54.17 1.71
N GLY A 362 20.16 54.74 1.40
CA GLY A 362 21.24 54.98 2.35
C GLY A 362 22.23 53.81 2.51
N VAL A 363 22.16 52.78 1.67
CA VAL A 363 23.12 51.67 1.68
C VAL A 363 24.38 52.08 0.90
N LEU A 364 25.44 52.41 1.62
CA LEU A 364 26.72 52.87 1.06
C LEU A 364 27.83 51.84 1.28
N GLY A 365 28.93 51.97 0.51
CA GLY A 365 30.12 51.11 0.65
C GLY A 365 30.17 49.93 -0.32
N TRP A 366 29.83 50.16 -1.59
CA TRP A 366 29.90 49.16 -2.66
C TRP A 366 31.30 49.05 -3.26
N ASN A 367 31.75 47.83 -3.54
CA ASN A 367 33.01 47.53 -4.20
C ASN A 367 32.82 47.67 -5.71
N THR A 368 33.51 48.62 -6.32
CA THR A 368 33.38 48.96 -7.75
C THR A 368 34.34 48.19 -8.66
N ARG A 369 35.08 47.20 -8.16
CA ARG A 369 36.03 46.43 -8.99
C ARG A 369 35.37 45.48 -10.00
N HIS A 370 34.15 45.01 -9.75
CA HIS A 370 33.41 44.14 -10.67
C HIS A 370 32.12 44.86 -11.11
N TYR A 371 32.11 45.39 -12.34
CA TYR A 371 31.04 46.24 -12.86
C TYR A 371 29.72 45.52 -13.16
N GLU A 372 29.69 44.19 -13.17
CA GLU A 372 28.48 43.42 -13.50
C GLU A 372 27.69 42.97 -12.28
N ALA A 373 28.36 42.70 -11.14
CA ALA A 373 27.74 42.26 -9.90
C ALA A 373 28.23 43.14 -8.73
N PRO A 374 27.43 44.11 -8.26
CA PRO A 374 27.84 44.99 -7.18
C PRO A 374 27.84 44.26 -5.83
N VAL A 375 28.98 44.24 -5.14
CA VAL A 375 29.14 43.59 -3.83
C VAL A 375 29.50 44.64 -2.78
N LEU A 376 28.99 44.53 -1.56
CA LEU A 376 29.36 45.44 -0.47
C LEU A 376 30.78 45.15 0.03
N VAL A 377 31.55 46.20 0.37
CA VAL A 377 32.96 46.10 0.81
C VAL A 377 33.11 45.45 2.19
N GLY A 378 32.03 45.33 2.97
CA GLY A 378 32.05 44.75 4.31
C GLY A 378 31.40 43.36 4.39
N ASN A 379 32.19 42.32 4.64
CA ASN A 379 31.77 40.91 4.75
C ASN A 379 30.81 40.56 5.91
N ALA A 380 30.16 41.53 6.57
CA ALA A 380 29.35 41.26 7.76
C ALA A 380 28.14 42.18 7.98
N ARG A 381 27.72 42.97 6.97
CA ARG A 381 26.49 43.78 7.08
C ARG A 381 25.36 43.11 6.31
N VAL A 382 24.58 42.28 7.01
CA VAL A 382 23.32 41.72 6.49
C VAL A 382 22.25 42.81 6.56
N PHE A 383 21.55 43.04 5.45
CA PHE A 383 20.48 44.03 5.37
C PHE A 383 19.26 43.57 6.19
N ARG A 384 18.81 44.40 7.15
CA ARG A 384 17.48 44.25 7.76
C ARG A 384 16.48 44.91 6.82
N GLY A 385 15.57 44.12 6.25
CA GLY A 385 14.37 44.67 5.59
C GLY A 385 13.58 45.54 6.55
N VAL A 386 12.92 46.58 6.03
CA VAL A 386 12.03 47.46 6.79
C VAL A 386 10.83 46.64 7.28
N ALA A 387 10.95 46.05 8.46
CA ALA A 387 9.80 45.62 9.24
C ALA A 387 9.25 46.87 9.93
N ALA A 388 7.94 47.13 9.75
CA ALA A 388 7.22 48.15 10.49
C ALA A 388 7.49 47.99 12.00
N GLU A 389 7.71 49.10 12.70
CA GLU A 389 7.82 49.12 14.15
C GLU A 389 6.64 48.37 14.77
N GLY A 390 6.89 47.26 15.47
CA GLY A 390 5.88 46.65 16.33
C GLY A 390 5.92 45.15 16.58
N GLU A 391 6.58 44.31 15.79
CA GLU A 391 6.54 42.86 16.01
C GLU A 391 7.92 42.23 16.29
N PRO A 392 8.09 41.50 17.43
CA PRO A 392 9.29 40.73 17.68
C PRO A 392 9.12 39.33 17.09
N LEU A 393 9.89 38.97 16.06
CA LEU A 393 9.96 37.59 15.58
C LEU A 393 11.40 37.06 15.53
N TYR A 394 11.59 36.04 16.37
CA TYR A 394 12.43 34.84 16.28
C TYR A 394 13.76 34.94 15.51
N ARG A 395 14.86 34.86 16.28
CA ARG A 395 16.19 34.47 15.79
C ARG A 395 16.14 33.02 15.29
N VAL A 396 16.26 32.82 13.98
CA VAL A 396 16.78 31.56 13.44
C VAL A 396 18.30 31.70 13.39
N ALA A 397 18.98 31.04 14.33
CA ALA A 397 20.43 30.91 14.33
C ALA A 397 20.85 29.89 13.26
N GLY A 398 21.28 30.38 12.10
CA GLY A 398 22.00 29.58 11.11
C GLY A 398 23.49 29.58 11.42
N MET A 399 24.02 28.39 11.68
CA MET A 399 25.41 28.07 11.96
C MET A 399 26.35 28.43 10.79
N SER A 400 27.46 29.10 11.09
CA SER A 400 28.73 28.90 10.39
C SER A 400 29.86 29.00 11.42
N GLY A 401 30.63 27.92 11.52
CA GLY A 401 31.52 27.61 12.64
C GLY A 401 32.82 28.39 12.72
N SER A 402 33.37 28.45 13.93
CA SER A 402 34.78 28.21 14.28
C SER A 402 35.00 28.72 15.70
N GLY A 403 35.29 27.80 16.62
CA GLY A 403 35.52 28.15 18.02
C GLY A 403 35.55 26.91 18.89
N VAL A 404 36.66 26.19 18.85
CA VAL A 404 36.99 25.13 19.82
C VAL A 404 37.04 25.78 21.20
N THR A 405 36.15 25.38 22.10
CA THR A 405 36.43 25.35 23.54
C THR A 405 35.82 24.10 24.15
N GLU A 406 36.72 23.31 24.71
CA GLU A 406 36.56 22.00 25.32
C GLU A 406 35.74 22.10 26.62
N TYR A 407 34.65 21.33 26.73
CA TYR A 407 34.04 20.99 28.00
C TYR A 407 33.75 19.48 28.05
N LYS A 408 34.42 18.82 29.00
CA LYS A 408 34.28 17.39 29.32
C LYS A 408 32.92 17.14 29.98
N GLY A 409 32.17 16.19 29.45
CA GLY A 409 30.96 15.62 30.05
C GLY A 409 30.71 14.24 29.45
N ALA A 410 30.62 13.23 30.32
CA ALA A 410 30.70 11.83 29.98
C ALA A 410 29.38 11.25 29.39
N GLY A 411 29.52 10.35 28.43
CA GLY A 411 28.60 9.21 28.23
C GLY A 411 27.66 9.27 27.02
N GLY A 412 27.84 8.34 26.08
CA GLY A 412 26.78 7.82 25.20
C GLY A 412 26.79 8.29 23.75
N SER A 413 27.63 7.68 22.90
CA SER A 413 27.58 7.82 21.44
C SER A 413 26.63 6.77 20.85
N TYR A 414 25.64 7.18 20.05
CA TYR A 414 25.03 6.35 19.02
C TYR A 414 25.22 7.07 17.68
N SER A 415 26.06 6.49 16.82
CA SER A 415 26.26 6.91 15.44
C SER A 415 25.27 6.20 14.53
N VAL A 416 24.44 6.96 13.80
CA VAL A 416 23.73 6.47 12.62
C VAL A 416 24.71 6.48 11.46
N VAL A 417 25.15 5.29 11.03
CA VAL A 417 25.95 5.10 9.81
C VAL A 417 24.98 4.96 8.65
N GLY A 418 24.81 6.03 7.88
CA GLY A 418 24.27 5.96 6.52
C GLY A 418 25.39 5.49 5.59
N GLY A 419 25.44 4.19 5.33
CA GLY A 419 26.32 3.60 4.32
C GLY A 419 25.61 3.53 2.98
N GLU A 420 25.90 4.48 2.10
CA GLU A 420 25.72 4.28 0.65
C GLU A 420 26.76 3.27 0.18
N ILE A 421 26.30 2.11 -0.29
CA ILE A 421 27.13 1.18 -1.07
C ILE A 421 26.60 1.25 -2.50
N GLY A 422 27.26 2.06 -3.33
CA GLY A 422 27.09 2.04 -4.77
C GLY A 422 27.71 0.77 -5.33
N HIS A 423 26.88 -0.11 -5.87
CA HIS A 423 27.31 -1.18 -6.77
C HIS A 423 26.76 -0.86 -8.16
N GLU A 424 27.59 -0.23 -8.99
CA GLU A 424 27.36 -0.19 -10.44
C GLU A 424 27.66 -1.57 -11.02
N VAL A 425 26.62 -2.27 -11.46
CA VAL A 425 26.75 -3.39 -12.40
C VAL A 425 26.25 -2.86 -13.73
N GLY A 426 27.18 -2.62 -14.65
CA GLY A 426 26.86 -2.28 -16.03
C GLY A 426 26.23 -3.48 -16.73
N VAL A 427 24.92 -3.39 -16.99
CA VAL A 427 24.21 -4.32 -17.88
C VAL A 427 23.98 -3.59 -19.20
N THR A 428 24.64 -4.07 -20.24
CA THR A 428 24.36 -3.72 -21.64
C THR A 428 23.03 -4.35 -22.05
N TYR A 429 22.06 -3.53 -22.44
CA TYR A 429 20.81 -4.02 -23.04
C TYR A 429 20.91 -4.01 -24.56
N ASP A 430 20.94 -5.19 -25.16
CA ASP A 430 20.55 -5.39 -26.54
C ASP A 430 19.04 -5.12 -26.67
N GLY A 431 18.65 -4.37 -27.70
CA GLY A 431 17.28 -3.94 -27.97
C GLY A 431 16.37 -5.08 -28.43
N VAL A 432 16.07 -6.01 -27.55
CA VAL A 432 15.02 -7.02 -27.73
C VAL A 432 13.79 -6.56 -26.95
N GLU A 433 12.74 -6.24 -27.69
CA GLU A 433 11.40 -6.00 -27.15
C GLU A 433 11.03 -7.20 -26.26
N PRO A 434 10.70 -7.01 -24.96
CA PRO A 434 10.40 -8.14 -24.09
C PRO A 434 9.17 -8.84 -24.66
N GLU A 435 9.36 -10.10 -25.05
CA GLU A 435 8.29 -11.02 -25.42
C GLU A 435 7.22 -10.91 -24.33
N LYS A 436 6.02 -10.43 -24.68
CA LYS A 436 4.89 -10.43 -23.75
C LYS A 436 4.58 -11.87 -23.41
N LYS A 437 5.12 -12.36 -22.30
CA LYS A 437 4.72 -13.61 -21.66
C LYS A 437 3.44 -13.34 -20.91
N CYS A 438 2.34 -13.27 -21.66
CA CYS A 438 1.22 -14.09 -21.25
C CYS A 438 1.55 -15.47 -21.85
#